data_AF-A0A1B6MN65-F1
#
_entry.id   AF-A0A1B6MN65-F1
#
_cell.length_a   1.000
_cell.length_b   1.000
_cell.length_c   1.000
_cell.angle_alpha   90.00
_cell.angle_beta   90.00
_cell.angle_gamma   90.00
#
_symmetry.space_group_name_H-M   'P 1'
#
loop_
_entity.id
_entity.type
_entity.pdbx_description
1 polymer ?
#
loop_
_entity_poly.entity_id
_entity_poly.type
_entity_poly.pdbx_seq_one_letter_code
_entity_poly.pdbx_strand_id
1 'polypeptide(L)'
;MTEAMLERKKQVCEDILQMFDILEPGLTRVRGLTMYELHAPIMVLTIKRFEMHKITKADLCRSLKKVAVYLRDCCNILKFESEKSQEGSIRKAAQDALVQLRSWEPVVGKML
;
A
#
# COMPACT_ATOMS: atom_id res chain seq x y z
N MET A 1 -7.46 7.55 14.35
CA MET A 1 -6.50 6.47 14.68
C MET A 1 -5.18 7.12 15.09
N THR A 2 -4.56 6.70 16.19
CA THR A 2 -3.30 7.31 16.68
C THR A 2 -2.09 6.81 15.86
N GLU A 3 -0.95 7.48 15.97
CA GLU A 3 0.29 7.03 15.31
C GLU A 3 0.71 5.63 15.76
N ALA A 4 0.57 5.32 17.06
CA ALA A 4 0.86 3.98 17.58
C ALA A 4 -0.06 2.90 16.99
N MET A 5 -1.36 3.20 16.81
CA MET A 5 -2.29 2.28 16.16
C MET A 5 -1.96 2.07 14.68
N LEU A 6 -1.55 3.13 13.97
CA LEU A 6 -1.10 3.05 12.57
C LEU A 6 0.15 2.18 12.43
N GLU A 7 1.15 2.37 13.29
CA GLU A 7 2.36 1.55 13.27
C GLU A 7 2.05 0.09 13.61
N ARG A 8 1.14 -0.15 14.57
CA ARG A 8 0.68 -1.51 14.89
C ARG A 8 -0.03 -2.16 13.70
N LYS A 9 -0.91 -1.42 13.01
CA LYS A 9 -1.60 -1.92 11.80
C LYS A 9 -0.59 -2.25 10.70
N LYS A 10 0.37 -1.36 10.44
CA LYS A 10 1.45 -1.58 9.48
C LYS A 10 2.22 -2.86 9.82
N GLN A 11 2.68 -3.01 11.05
CA GLN A 11 3.45 -4.18 11.48
C GLN A 11 2.64 -5.48 11.29
N VAL A 12 1.38 -5.52 11.74
CA VAL A 12 0.53 -6.70 11.61
C VAL A 12 0.32 -7.09 10.14
N CYS A 13 0.07 -6.12 9.26
CA CYS A 13 -0.06 -6.41 7.83
C CYS A 13 1.27 -6.89 7.21
N GLU A 14 2.43 -6.36 7.64
CA GLU A 14 3.75 -6.85 7.21
C GLU A 14 3.98 -8.29 7.68
N ASP A 15 3.65 -8.62 8.94
CA ASP A 15 3.77 -9.97 9.51
C ASP A 15 2.86 -10.97 8.76
N ILE A 16 1.61 -10.59 8.48
CA ILE A 16 0.65 -11.41 7.74
C ILE A 16 1.16 -11.72 6.33
N LEU A 17 1.72 -10.73 5.62
CA LEU A 17 2.28 -10.96 4.29
C LEU A 17 3.46 -11.94 4.32
N GLN A 18 4.34 -11.82 5.32
CA GLN A 18 5.45 -12.77 5.52
C GLN A 18 4.95 -14.19 5.80
N MET A 19 3.87 -14.34 6.58
CA MET A 19 3.25 -15.64 6.81
C MET A 19 2.70 -16.24 5.53
N PHE A 20 2.05 -15.44 4.67
CA PHE A 20 1.53 -15.92 3.39
C PHE A 20 2.63 -16.34 2.41
N ASP A 21 3.85 -15.83 2.53
CA ASP A 21 4.98 -16.30 1.72
C ASP A 21 5.34 -17.77 1.98
N ILE A 22 4.98 -18.30 3.16
CA ILE A 22 5.22 -19.69 3.56
C ILE A 22 3.95 -20.54 3.43
N LEU A 23 2.82 -20.06 3.95
CA LEU A 23 1.61 -20.86 4.10
C LEU A 23 0.77 -20.94 2.83
N GLU A 24 0.66 -19.84 2.09
CA GLU A 24 -0.22 -19.73 0.93
C GLU A 24 0.46 -18.89 -0.17
N PRO A 25 1.54 -19.42 -0.78
CA PRO A 25 2.27 -18.71 -1.82
C PRO A 25 1.42 -18.53 -3.08
N GLY A 26 1.69 -17.47 -3.84
CA GLY A 26 1.01 -17.16 -5.09
C GLY A 26 0.01 -16.00 -4.99
N LEU A 27 -0.91 -15.94 -5.95
CA LEU A 27 -1.87 -14.84 -6.09
C LEU A 27 -3.16 -15.16 -5.32
N THR A 28 -3.13 -14.95 -4.01
CA THR A 28 -4.28 -15.20 -3.13
C THR A 28 -5.03 -13.92 -2.84
N ARG A 29 -6.36 -14.01 -2.76
CA ARG A 29 -7.23 -12.85 -2.49
C ARG A 29 -6.81 -12.11 -1.22
N VAL A 30 -6.55 -12.85 -0.13
CA VAL A 30 -6.17 -12.28 1.17
C VAL A 30 -4.86 -11.51 1.12
N ARG A 31 -3.90 -11.93 0.28
CA ARG A 31 -2.65 -11.20 0.03
C ARG A 31 -2.93 -9.85 -0.65
N GLY A 32 -3.76 -9.84 -1.68
CA GLY A 32 -4.16 -8.61 -2.37
C GLY A 32 -4.87 -7.62 -1.43
N LEU A 33 -5.82 -8.11 -0.64
CA LEU A 33 -6.52 -7.32 0.39
C LEU A 33 -5.55 -6.76 1.44
N THR A 34 -4.62 -7.59 1.92
CA THR A 34 -3.64 -7.17 2.94
C THR A 34 -2.68 -6.11 2.40
N MET A 35 -2.25 -6.22 1.13
CA MET A 35 -1.44 -5.18 0.48
C MET A 35 -2.19 -3.84 0.38
N TYR A 36 -3.49 -3.88 0.07
CA TYR A 36 -4.32 -2.67 0.13
C TYR A 36 -4.44 -2.13 1.56
N GLU A 37 -4.66 -2.97 2.56
CA GLU A 37 -4.73 -2.48 3.94
C GLU A 37 -3.40 -1.92 4.47
N LEU A 38 -2.26 -2.44 3.98
CA LEU A 38 -0.91 -2.00 4.33
C LEU A 38 -0.51 -0.67 3.67
N HIS A 39 -0.99 -0.38 2.46
CA HIS A 39 -0.64 0.85 1.76
C HIS A 39 -1.06 2.10 2.56
N ALA A 40 -2.26 2.05 3.16
CA ALA A 40 -2.87 3.19 3.86
C ALA A 40 -2.05 3.67 5.08
N PRO A 41 -1.66 2.82 6.05
CA PRO A 41 -0.85 3.27 7.18
C PRO A 41 0.54 3.74 6.74
N ILE A 42 1.16 3.11 5.72
CA ILE A 42 2.44 3.58 5.19
C ILE A 42 2.30 5.00 4.64
N MET A 43 1.26 5.28 3.85
CA MET A 43 1.00 6.61 3.31
C MET A 43 0.85 7.66 4.43
N VAL A 44 -0.05 7.43 5.37
CA VAL A 44 -0.35 8.39 6.45
C VAL A 44 0.89 8.66 7.32
N LEU A 45 1.60 7.60 7.73
CA LEU A 45 2.79 7.74 8.57
C LEU A 45 3.92 8.47 7.82
N THR A 46 4.16 8.11 6.57
CA THR A 46 5.25 8.68 5.78
C THR A 46 5.01 10.16 5.50
N ILE A 47 3.80 10.53 5.07
CA ILE A 47 3.44 11.93 4.80
C ILE A 47 3.56 12.77 6.07
N LYS A 48 2.96 12.32 7.17
CA LYS A 48 3.04 13.03 8.46
C LYS A 48 4.49 13.21 8.92
N ARG A 49 5.33 12.17 8.80
CA ARG A 49 6.76 12.24 9.18
C ARG A 49 7.52 13.21 8.29
N PHE A 50 7.21 13.28 7.00
CA PHE A 50 7.83 14.22 6.07
C PHE A 50 7.43 15.67 6.39
N GLU A 51 6.16 15.93 6.64
CA GLU A 51 5.64 17.24 7.05
C GLU A 51 6.25 17.71 8.38
N MET A 52 6.50 16.80 9.31
CA MET A 52 7.20 17.08 10.57
C MET A 52 8.73 17.14 10.44
N HIS A 53 9.28 17.09 9.22
CA HIS A 53 10.72 17.05 8.94
C HIS A 53 11.49 15.92 9.66
N LYS A 54 10.81 14.82 9.98
CA LYS A 54 11.41 13.64 10.65
C LYS A 54 12.05 12.65 9.68
N ILE A 55 11.75 12.75 8.39
CA ILE A 55 12.33 11.91 7.33
C ILE A 55 12.75 12.78 6.15
N THR A 56 13.68 12.28 5.34
CA THR A 56 14.16 13.00 4.16
C THR A 56 13.22 12.80 2.97
N LYS A 57 13.40 13.62 1.92
CA LYS A 57 12.76 13.40 0.62
C LYS A 57 13.11 12.03 0.01
N ALA A 58 14.31 11.52 0.27
CA ALA A 58 14.74 10.20 -0.20
C ALA A 58 13.96 9.07 0.51
N ASP A 59 13.72 9.21 1.81
CA ASP A 59 12.91 8.28 2.60
C ASP A 59 11.44 8.30 2.15
N LEU A 60 10.88 9.49 1.93
CA LEU A 60 9.54 9.64 1.35
C LEU A 60 9.46 8.91 -0.01
N CYS A 61 10.40 9.18 -0.93
CA CYS A 61 10.44 8.52 -2.24
C CYS A 61 10.48 6.99 -2.12
N ARG A 62 11.30 6.46 -1.20
CA ARG A 62 11.40 5.01 -0.96
C ARG A 62 10.08 4.42 -0.48
N SER A 63 9.43 5.07 0.49
CA SER A 63 8.13 4.64 1.00
C SER A 63 7.03 4.71 -0.07
N LEU A 64 6.97 5.78 -0.86
CA LEU A 64 5.98 5.91 -1.93
C LEU A 64 6.19 4.86 -3.04
N LYS A 65 7.44 4.51 -3.38
CA LYS A 65 7.73 3.38 -4.27
C LYS A 65 7.26 2.05 -3.70
N LYS A 66 7.42 1.82 -2.39
CA LYS A 66 6.90 0.62 -1.71
C LYS A 66 5.36 0.56 -1.78
N VAL A 67 4.68 1.69 -1.54
CA VAL A 67 3.22 1.82 -1.69
C VAL A 67 2.77 1.52 -3.12
N ALA A 68 3.47 2.07 -4.12
CA ALA A 68 3.19 1.81 -5.53
C ALA A 68 3.23 0.32 -5.88
N VAL A 69 4.24 -0.40 -5.37
CA VAL A 69 4.35 -1.86 -5.55
C VAL A 69 3.14 -2.57 -4.94
N TYR A 70 2.80 -2.29 -3.67
CA TYR A 70 1.64 -2.92 -3.02
C TYR A 70 0.32 -2.67 -3.73
N LEU A 71 0.08 -1.44 -4.19
CA LEU A 71 -1.16 -1.14 -4.92
C LEU A 71 -1.19 -1.84 -6.28
N ARG A 72 -0.06 -1.91 -7.00
CA ARG A 72 0.03 -2.61 -8.28
C ARG A 72 -0.19 -4.11 -8.11
N ASP A 73 0.42 -4.71 -7.10
CA ASP A 73 0.27 -6.13 -6.80
C ASP A 73 -1.14 -6.47 -6.32
N CYS A 74 -1.75 -5.62 -5.50
CA CYS A 74 -3.17 -5.70 -5.16
C CYS A 74 -4.05 -5.72 -6.42
N CYS A 75 -3.82 -4.79 -7.34
CA CYS A 75 -4.56 -4.75 -8.61
C CYS A 75 -4.35 -6.03 -9.43
N ASN A 76 -3.11 -6.54 -9.50
CA ASN A 76 -2.76 -7.75 -10.24
C ASN A 76 -3.39 -9.01 -9.65
N ILE A 77 -3.50 -9.09 -8.32
CA ILE A 77 -4.11 -10.22 -7.62
C ILE A 77 -5.64 -10.16 -7.77
N LEU A 78 -6.26 -9.02 -7.50
CA LEU A 78 -7.72 -8.90 -7.46
C LEU A 78 -8.36 -8.75 -8.85
N LYS A 79 -7.58 -8.72 -9.94
CA LYS A 79 -8.12 -8.63 -11.32
C LYS A 79 -8.96 -9.83 -11.74
N PHE A 80 -8.82 -10.97 -11.05
CA PHE A 80 -9.58 -12.18 -11.31
C PHE A 80 -10.94 -12.19 -10.60
N GLU A 81 -11.16 -11.25 -9.69
CA GLU A 81 -12.39 -11.15 -8.91
C GLU A 81 -13.49 -10.43 -9.69
N SER A 82 -14.75 -10.78 -9.41
CA SER A 82 -15.90 -10.14 -10.03
C SER A 82 -15.95 -8.65 -9.69
N GLU A 83 -16.25 -7.79 -10.67
CA GLU A 83 -16.34 -6.34 -10.45
C GLU A 83 -17.45 -5.94 -9.47
N LYS A 84 -18.46 -6.80 -9.30
CA LYS A 84 -19.57 -6.59 -8.36
C LYS A 84 -19.23 -7.04 -6.92
N SER A 85 -18.08 -7.68 -6.72
CA SER A 85 -17.63 -8.13 -5.40
C SER A 85 -16.96 -6.99 -4.62
N GLN A 86 -16.79 -7.20 -3.31
CA GLN A 86 -16.04 -6.27 -2.46
C GLN A 86 -14.58 -6.15 -2.93
N GLU A 87 -13.99 -7.26 -3.36
CA GLU A 87 -12.64 -7.34 -3.91
C GLU A 87 -12.49 -6.55 -5.21
N GLY A 88 -13.51 -6.62 -6.07
CA GLY A 88 -13.58 -5.81 -7.29
C GLY A 88 -13.62 -4.31 -6.99
N SER A 89 -14.37 -3.91 -5.95
CA SER A 89 -14.39 -2.53 -5.46
C SER A 89 -13.02 -2.10 -4.91
N ILE A 90 -12.36 -2.95 -4.13
CA ILE A 90 -11.02 -2.70 -3.59
C ILE A 90 -9.98 -2.59 -4.70
N ARG A 91 -10.05 -3.44 -5.74
CA ARG A 91 -9.20 -3.31 -6.93
C ARG A 91 -9.35 -1.93 -7.56
N LYS A 92 -10.58 -1.46 -7.74
CA LYS A 92 -10.84 -0.13 -8.32
C LYS A 92 -10.26 0.98 -7.42
N ALA A 93 -10.49 0.89 -6.12
CA ALA A 93 -9.93 1.85 -5.16
C ALA A 93 -8.39 1.84 -5.15
N ALA A 94 -7.76 0.68 -5.35
CA ALA A 94 -6.30 0.57 -5.48
C ALA A 94 -5.78 1.20 -6.78
N GLN A 95 -6.52 1.08 -7.89
CA GLN A 95 -6.21 1.76 -9.15
C GLN A 95 -6.31 3.28 -8.99
N ASP A 96 -7.37 3.77 -8.36
CA ASP A 96 -7.56 5.19 -8.09
C ASP A 96 -6.43 5.74 -7.18
N ALA A 97 -6.04 4.98 -6.15
CA ALA A 97 -4.92 5.32 -5.27
C ALA A 97 -3.57 5.37 -6.02
N LEU A 98 -3.34 4.50 -7.01
CA LEU A 98 -2.14 4.56 -7.88
C LEU A 98 -2.12 5.83 -8.72
N VAL A 99 -3.27 6.25 -9.25
CA VAL A 99 -3.38 7.50 -10.00
C VAL A 99 -3.10 8.68 -9.07
N GLN A 100 -3.68 8.69 -7.88
CA GLN A 100 -3.42 9.73 -6.87
C GLN A 100 -1.95 9.77 -6.46
N LEU A 101 -1.27 8.63 -6.36
CA LEU A 101 0.15 8.56 -6.02
C LEU A 101 1.04 9.32 -7.02
N ARG A 102 0.64 9.43 -8.29
CA ARG A 102 1.35 10.23 -9.31
C ARG A 102 1.40 11.73 -8.98
N SER A 103 0.47 12.24 -8.19
CA SER A 103 0.49 13.64 -7.73
C SER A 103 1.74 13.98 -6.92
N TRP A 104 2.46 12.98 -6.40
CA TRP A 104 3.70 13.16 -5.66
C TRP A 104 4.95 13.22 -6.56
N GLU A 105 4.86 12.92 -7.85
CA GLU A 105 6.00 12.95 -8.78
C GLU A 105 6.73 14.31 -8.85
N PRO A 106 6.04 15.47 -8.80
CA PRO A 106 6.73 16.76 -8.71
C PRO A 106 7.58 16.90 -7.45
N VAL A 107 7.20 16.24 -6.36
CA VAL A 107 7.89 16.31 -5.07
C VAL A 107 9.05 15.33 -5.01
N VAL A 108 8.87 14.09 -5.45
CA VAL A 108 9.86 13.01 -5.25
C VAL A 108 10.52 12.48 -6.53
N GLY A 109 10.18 13.05 -7.68
CA GLY A 109 10.57 12.52 -8.99
C GLY A 109 9.69 11.36 -9.44
N LYS A 110 9.94 10.83 -10.65
CA LYS A 110 9.14 9.75 -11.24
C LYS A 110 9.22 8.47 -10.39
N MET A 111 8.06 7.89 -10.06
CA MET A 111 7.97 6.71 -9.19
C MET A 111 7.39 5.48 -9.87
N LEU A 112 6.57 5.68 -10.92
CA LEU A 112 5.81 4.65 -11.63
C LEU A 112 6.31 4.44 -13.07
#